data_AF-A0A951DLQ4-F1
#
_entry.id   AF-A0A951DLQ4-F1
#
_cell.length_a   1.000
_cell.length_b   1.000
_cell.length_c   1.000
_cell.angle_alpha   90.00
_cell.angle_beta   90.00
_cell.angle_gamma   90.00
#
_symmetry.space_group_name_H-M   'P 1'
#
loop_
_entity.id
_entity.type
_entity.pdbx_description
1 polymer ?
#
loop_
_entity_poly.entity_id
_entity_poly.type
_entity_poly.pdbx_seq_one_letter_code
_entity_poly.pdbx_strand_id
1 'polypeptide(L)'
;FLLLLCNDREVLGPWINRPWLNALASLILGVLLVLSLILVFTTIFPTIDVGVVVVALGGVLVAGFAAIAYLLRGSVFSRARPTAVEQDRDTWRMPPIALLSRPRASRGRQVALYALSSYLVVAVLMLLVKAVQLATGH
;
A
#
# COMPACT_ATOMS: atom_id res chain seq x y z
N PHE A 1 5.52 0.11 -2.55
CA PHE A 1 6.96 -0.22 -2.69
C PHE A 1 7.84 0.95 -2.23
N LEU A 2 7.68 2.16 -2.78
CA LEU A 2 8.40 3.36 -2.35
C LEU A 2 8.25 3.65 -0.85
N LEU A 3 7.02 3.62 -0.29
CA LEU A 3 6.81 3.80 1.16
C LEU A 3 7.57 2.83 2.07
N LEU A 4 7.90 1.64 1.58
CA LEU A 4 8.62 0.62 2.34
C LEU A 4 10.13 0.69 2.14
N LEU A 5 10.59 1.13 0.96
CA LEU A 5 11.98 1.55 0.78
C LEU A 5 12.28 2.82 1.59
N CYS A 6 11.33 3.77 1.66
CA CYS A 6 11.38 4.97 2.51
C CYS A 6 11.38 4.67 4.02
N ASN A 7 11.20 3.41 4.41
CA ASN A 7 11.22 2.96 5.80
C ASN A 7 12.36 1.94 6.06
N ASP A 8 13.25 1.72 5.08
CA ASP A 8 14.38 0.83 5.26
C ASP A 8 15.46 1.51 6.11
N ARG A 9 15.58 1.08 7.37
CA ARG A 9 16.60 1.61 8.30
C ARG A 9 18.01 1.33 7.84
N GLU A 10 18.23 0.28 7.04
CA GLU A 10 19.58 -0.06 6.60
C GLU A 10 20.09 0.92 5.53
N VAL A 11 19.18 1.52 4.75
CA VAL A 11 19.52 2.53 3.73
C VAL A 11 19.37 3.95 4.26
N LEU A 12 18.30 4.23 5.00
CA LEU A 12 17.94 5.59 5.46
C LEU A 12 18.44 5.91 6.87
N GLY A 13 18.96 4.91 7.59
CA GLY A 13 19.43 5.07 8.95
C GLY A 13 18.36 5.69 9.85
N PRO A 14 18.67 6.78 10.57
CA PRO A 14 17.73 7.43 11.48
C PRO A 14 16.67 8.32 10.78
N TRP A 15 16.72 8.47 9.45
CA TRP A 15 15.77 9.25 8.64
C TRP A 15 14.51 8.48 8.23
N ILE A 16 14.15 7.43 8.97
CA ILE A 16 12.91 6.69 8.72
C ILE A 16 11.67 7.56 8.89
N ASN A 17 10.71 7.34 8.01
CA ASN A 17 9.44 8.03 8.08
C ASN A 17 8.67 7.66 9.35
N ARG A 18 8.03 8.64 9.99
CA ARG A 18 7.23 8.36 11.19
C ARG A 18 6.05 7.45 10.80
N PRO A 19 5.60 6.54 11.69
CA PRO A 19 4.53 5.59 11.36
C PRO A 19 3.21 6.27 10.96
N TRP A 20 2.93 7.48 11.44
CA TRP A 20 1.75 8.25 11.05
C TRP A 20 1.80 8.77 9.61
N LEU A 21 2.98 9.20 9.13
CA LEU A 21 3.17 9.63 7.74
C LEU A 21 2.98 8.44 6.79
N ASN A 22 3.44 7.26 7.19
CA ASN A 22 3.19 6.03 6.45
C ASN A 22 1.70 5.66 6.42
N ALA A 23 0.97 5.87 7.53
CA ALA A 23 -0.47 5.66 7.57
C ALA A 23 -1.21 6.63 6.62
N LEU A 24 -0.86 7.91 6.65
CA LEU A 24 -1.42 8.92 5.75
C LEU A 24 -1.15 8.60 4.28
N ALA A 25 0.10 8.26 3.94
CA ALA A 25 0.45 7.91 2.58
C ALA A 25 -0.26 6.63 2.12
N SER A 26 -0.44 5.65 3.00
CA SER A 26 -1.23 4.43 2.69
C SER A 26 -2.70 4.75 2.46
N LEU A 27 -3.28 5.66 3.24
CA LEU A 27 -4.65 6.14 3.05
C LEU A 27 -4.82 6.79 1.67
N ILE A 28 -3.93 7.72 1.32
CA ILE A 28 -3.95 8.40 0.02
C ILE A 28 -3.87 7.38 -1.12
N LEU A 29 -2.90 6.47 -1.08
CA LEU A 29 -2.76 5.43 -2.11
C LEU A 29 -4.00 4.51 -2.19
N GLY A 30 -4.55 4.12 -1.04
CA GLY A 30 -5.74 3.28 -0.99
C GLY A 30 -6.96 3.95 -1.61
N VAL A 31 -7.19 5.24 -1.30
CA VAL A 31 -8.27 6.03 -1.90
C VAL A 31 -8.07 6.18 -3.41
N LEU A 32 -6.87 6.51 -3.85
CA LEU A 32 -6.57 6.65 -5.29
C LEU A 32 -6.81 5.34 -6.06
N LEU A 33 -6.40 4.20 -5.51
CA LEU A 33 -6.63 2.90 -6.13
C LEU A 33 -8.12 2.56 -6.22
N VAL A 34 -8.88 2.80 -5.16
CA VAL A 34 -10.33 2.56 -5.16
C VAL A 34 -11.05 3.47 -6.16
N LEU A 35 -10.74 4.76 -6.18
CA LEU A 35 -11.33 5.68 -7.15
C LEU A 35 -10.98 5.31 -8.59
N SER A 36 -9.74 4.91 -8.85
CA SER A 36 -9.33 4.39 -10.16
C SER A 36 -10.13 3.15 -10.56
N LEU A 37 -10.32 2.21 -9.62
CA LEU A 37 -11.07 0.98 -9.87
C LEU A 37 -12.55 1.24 -10.12
N ILE A 38 -13.16 2.16 -9.35
CA ILE A 38 -14.53 2.62 -9.59
C ILE A 38 -14.66 3.14 -11.02
N LEU A 39 -13.73 4.01 -11.45
CA LEU A 39 -13.75 4.59 -12.79
C LEU A 39 -13.65 3.52 -13.89
N VAL A 40 -12.72 2.58 -13.78
CA VAL A 40 -12.57 1.49 -14.75
C VAL A 40 -13.82 0.62 -14.78
N PHE A 41 -14.37 0.29 -13.62
CA PHE A 41 -15.54 -0.57 -13.50
C PHE A 41 -16.79 0.08 -14.11
N THR A 42 -17.08 1.34 -13.78
CA THR A 42 -18.25 2.06 -14.30
C THR A 42 -18.11 2.38 -15.79
N THR A 43 -16.88 2.51 -16.30
CA THR A 43 -16.63 2.65 -17.75
C THR A 43 -17.01 1.40 -18.52
N ILE A 44 -16.81 0.21 -17.94
CA ILE A 44 -17.06 -1.08 -18.60
C ILE A 44 -18.51 -1.54 -18.38
N PHE A 45 -19.06 -1.26 -17.20
CA PHE A 45 -20.42 -1.62 -16.80
C PHE A 45 -21.22 -0.37 -16.42
N PRO A 46 -21.58 0.49 -17.41
CA PRO A 46 -22.27 1.75 -17.14
C PRO A 46 -23.70 1.56 -16.62
N THR A 47 -24.26 0.35 -16.74
CA THR A 47 -25.60 0.00 -16.24
C THR A 47 -25.65 -0.22 -14.74
N ILE A 48 -24.50 -0.38 -14.07
CA ILE A 48 -24.44 -0.60 -12.62
C ILE A 48 -24.46 0.74 -11.90
N ASP A 49 -25.27 0.83 -10.85
CA ASP A 49 -25.36 2.02 -9.99
C ASP A 49 -24.01 2.34 -9.34
N VAL A 50 -23.54 3.57 -9.54
CA VAL A 50 -22.24 4.05 -9.04
C VAL A 50 -22.20 4.02 -7.51
N GLY A 51 -23.31 4.33 -6.85
CA GLY A 51 -23.44 4.29 -5.39
C GLY A 51 -23.17 2.90 -4.83
N VAL A 52 -23.68 1.85 -5.48
CA VAL A 52 -23.40 0.45 -5.09
C VAL A 52 -21.91 0.14 -5.19
N VAL A 53 -21.26 0.55 -6.28
CA VAL A 53 -19.81 0.30 -6.49
C VAL A 53 -18.97 1.06 -5.47
N VAL A 54 -19.33 2.32 -5.19
CA VAL A 54 -18.66 3.15 -4.18
C VAL A 54 -18.79 2.55 -2.78
N VAL A 55 -19.99 2.12 -2.40
CA VAL A 55 -20.22 1.49 -1.08
C VAL A 55 -19.46 0.17 -0.96
N ALA A 56 -19.49 -0.66 -2.01
CA ALA A 56 -18.80 -1.96 -2.00
C ALA A 56 -17.28 -1.79 -1.89
N LEU A 57 -16.65 -1.04 -2.80
CA LEU A 57 -15.20 -0.87 -2.82
C LEU A 57 -14.69 0.01 -1.67
N GLY A 58 -15.45 1.05 -1.30
CA GLY A 58 -15.16 1.87 -0.12
C GLY A 58 -15.25 1.06 1.17
N GLY A 59 -16.25 0.19 1.29
CA GLY A 59 -16.40 -0.73 2.41
C GLY A 59 -15.21 -1.69 2.54
N VAL A 60 -14.74 -2.28 1.43
CA VAL A 60 -13.54 -3.13 1.40
C VAL A 60 -12.31 -2.35 1.87
N LEU A 61 -12.14 -1.10 1.45
CA LEU A 61 -11.02 -0.25 1.87
C LEU A 61 -11.04 0.00 3.38
N VAL A 62 -12.19 0.41 3.93
CA VAL A 62 -12.37 0.68 5.35
C VAL A 62 -12.14 -0.58 6.18
N ALA A 63 -12.73 -1.71 5.77
CA ALA A 63 -12.55 -3.00 6.44
C ALA A 63 -11.08 -3.45 6.41
N GLY A 64 -10.39 -3.27 5.28
CA GLY A 64 -8.97 -3.56 5.14
C GLY A 64 -8.11 -2.74 6.11
N PHE A 65 -8.34 -1.42 6.19
CA PHE A 65 -7.65 -0.58 7.16
C PHE A 65 -7.96 -0.95 8.61
N ALA A 66 -9.22 -1.25 8.92
CA ALA A 66 -9.63 -1.68 10.26
C ALA A 66 -8.97 -3.00 10.68
N ALA A 67 -8.92 -3.98 9.78
CA ALA A 67 -8.26 -5.26 10.00
C ALA A 67 -6.75 -5.08 10.23
N ILE A 68 -6.08 -4.27 9.40
CA ILE A 68 -4.65 -3.95 9.58
C ILE A 68 -4.43 -3.25 10.92
N ALA A 69 -5.25 -2.26 11.29
CA ALA A 69 -5.15 -1.57 12.56
C ALA A 69 -5.34 -2.51 13.77
N TYR A 70 -6.30 -3.44 13.68
CA TYR A 70 -6.53 -4.46 14.69
C TYR A 70 -5.34 -5.41 14.85
N LEU A 71 -4.80 -5.93 13.74
CA LEU A 71 -3.62 -6.81 13.74
C LEU A 71 -2.38 -6.10 14.28
N LEU A 72 -2.21 -4.81 13.98
CA LEU A 72 -1.08 -4.02 14.45
C LEU A 72 -1.20 -3.67 15.93
N ARG A 73 -2.41 -3.46 16.49
CA ARG A 73 -2.61 -3.17 17.93
C ARG A 73 -1.93 -4.20 18.83
N GLY A 74 -1.98 -5.49 18.48
CA GLY A 74 -1.33 -6.56 19.25
C GLY A 74 0.21 -6.54 19.20
N SER A 75 0.81 -5.91 18.18
CA SER A 75 2.26 -5.88 17.97
C SER A 75 2.97 -4.63 18.49
N VAL A 76 2.21 -3.58 18.82
CA VAL A 76 2.75 -2.28 19.24
C VAL A 76 3.23 -2.29 20.70
N PHE A 77 2.69 -3.16 21.55
CA PHE A 77 3.05 -3.24 22.97
C PHE A 77 4.44 -3.84 23.26
N SER A 78 5.07 -4.57 22.32
CA SER A 78 6.39 -5.18 22.52
C SER A 78 7.57 -4.39 21.93
N ARG A 79 7.34 -3.26 21.25
CA ARG A 79 8.44 -2.39 20.83
C ARG A 79 8.69 -1.35 21.91
N ALA A 80 9.45 -1.74 22.92
CA ALA A 80 10.21 -0.80 23.74
C ALA A 80 10.85 0.22 22.78
N ARG A 81 10.48 1.50 22.93
CA ARG A 81 11.09 2.60 22.18
C ARG A 81 12.60 2.51 22.42
N PRO A 82 13.43 2.30 21.38
CA PRO A 82 14.83 2.64 21.54
C PRO A 82 14.87 4.16 21.66
N THR A 83 15.18 4.65 22.86
CA THR A 83 15.50 6.04 23.20
C THR A 83 16.85 6.46 22.62
N ALA A 84 17.12 6.08 21.38
CA ALA A 84 18.40 6.30 20.75
C ALA A 84 18.19 7.16 19.50
N VAL A 85 19.02 8.20 19.39
CA VAL A 85 19.39 8.87 18.13
C VAL A 85 18.50 10.06 17.70
N GLU A 86 18.52 11.15 18.45
CA GLU A 86 18.29 12.49 17.85
C GLU A 86 19.63 13.12 17.41
N GLN A 87 20.74 12.72 18.05
CA GLN A 87 22.09 13.28 17.86
C GLN A 87 22.90 12.64 16.70
N ASP A 88 22.54 11.44 16.23
CA ASP A 88 23.25 10.70 15.16
C ASP A 88 22.64 10.93 13.76
N ARG A 89 21.52 11.68 13.64
CA ARG A 89 20.89 12.00 12.34
C ARG A 89 21.77 12.87 11.46
N ASP A 90 22.44 13.85 12.06
CA ASP A 90 23.26 14.84 11.37
C ASP A 90 24.62 14.27 10.92
N THR A 91 25.07 13.18 11.54
CA THR A 91 26.39 12.56 11.25
C THR A 91 26.24 11.24 10.46
N TRP A 92 25.01 10.80 10.18
CA TRP A 92 24.75 9.52 9.53
C TRP A 92 25.40 9.44 8.13
N ARG A 93 26.17 8.38 7.92
CA ARG A 93 26.64 7.95 6.59
C ARG A 93 26.25 6.49 6.35
N MET A 94 25.93 6.17 5.10
CA MET A 94 25.54 4.82 4.70
C MET A 94 26.69 3.82 4.97
N PRO A 95 26.45 2.75 5.74
CA PRO A 95 27.45 1.70 5.97
C PRO A 95 27.84 1.00 4.66
N PRO A 96 29.08 0.47 4.54
CA PRO A 96 29.53 -0.24 3.34
C PRO A 96 28.60 -1.40 2.98
N ILE A 97 28.23 -1.51 1.69
CA ILE A 97 27.27 -2.49 1.16
C ILE A 97 27.60 -3.96 1.46
N ALA A 98 28.87 -4.27 1.75
CA ALA A 98 29.33 -5.61 2.12
C ALA A 98 28.92 -6.03 3.54
N LEU A 99 28.52 -5.08 4.39
CA LEU A 99 28.05 -5.32 5.77
C LEU A 99 26.52 -5.26 5.88
N LEU A 100 25.81 -4.98 4.78
CA LEU A 100 24.35 -4.96 4.77
C LEU A 100 23.81 -6.38 4.93
N SER A 101 23.16 -6.62 6.06
CA SER A 101 22.43 -7.85 6.32
C SER A 101 21.36 -8.04 5.24
N ARG A 102 21.08 -9.28 4.84
CA ARG A 102 20.09 -9.52 3.79
C ARG A 102 18.73 -8.93 4.21
N PRO A 103 18.10 -8.08 3.36
CA PRO A 103 16.84 -7.43 3.71
C PRO A 103 15.79 -8.47 4.12
N ARG A 104 15.39 -8.46 5.39
CA ARG A 104 14.31 -9.34 5.86
C ARG A 104 13.04 -8.95 5.12
N ALA A 105 12.37 -9.93 4.53
CA ALA A 105 11.11 -9.70 3.82
C ALA A 105 10.09 -9.03 4.78
N SER A 106 9.93 -7.72 4.63
CA SER A 106 8.99 -6.94 5.44
C SER A 106 7.58 -7.34 5.05
N ARG A 107 6.79 -7.82 6.03
CA ARG A 107 5.38 -8.18 5.83
C ARG A 107 4.56 -7.05 5.18
N GLY A 108 4.88 -5.79 5.49
CA GLY A 108 4.24 -4.64 4.86
C GLY A 108 4.55 -4.53 3.35
N ARG A 109 5.78 -4.89 2.93
CA ARG A 109 6.18 -4.91 1.52
C ARG A 109 5.41 -5.97 0.75
N GLN A 110 5.23 -7.14 1.33
CA GLN A 110 4.42 -8.18 0.72
C GLN A 110 2.95 -7.73 0.58
N VAL A 111 2.35 -7.18 1.64
CA VAL A 111 0.96 -6.68 1.58
C VAL A 111 0.80 -5.60 0.50
N ALA A 112 1.72 -4.62 0.45
CA ALA A 112 1.66 -3.55 -0.56
C ALA A 112 1.84 -4.07 -1.99
N LEU A 113 2.72 -5.07 -2.18
CA LEU A 113 2.91 -5.71 -3.47
C LEU A 113 1.67 -6.50 -3.87
N TYR A 114 1.09 -7.28 -2.96
CA TYR A 114 -0.14 -8.01 -3.24
C TYR A 114 -1.31 -7.10 -3.55
N ALA A 115 -1.47 -5.99 -2.82
CA ALA A 115 -2.53 -5.00 -3.10
C ALA A 115 -2.35 -4.34 -4.49
N LEU A 116 -1.11 -4.01 -4.86
CA LEU A 116 -0.83 -3.46 -6.18
C LEU A 116 -1.02 -4.50 -7.29
N SER A 117 -0.53 -5.71 -7.08
CA SER A 117 -0.67 -6.82 -8.04
C SER A 117 -2.13 -7.20 -8.23
N SER A 118 -2.93 -7.29 -7.15
CA SER A 118 -4.36 -7.58 -7.27
C SER A 118 -5.09 -6.48 -8.04
N TYR A 119 -4.79 -5.21 -7.78
CA TYR A 119 -5.32 -4.10 -8.57
C TYR A 119 -4.99 -4.23 -10.06
N LEU A 120 -3.71 -4.49 -10.40
CA LEU A 120 -3.29 -4.63 -11.78
C LEU A 120 -3.96 -5.81 -12.48
N VAL A 121 -4.05 -6.96 -11.81
CA VAL A 121 -4.73 -8.16 -12.35
C VAL A 121 -6.20 -7.86 -12.61
N VAL A 122 -6.90 -7.24 -11.64
CA VAL A 122 -8.31 -6.88 -11.79
C VAL A 122 -8.51 -5.88 -12.93
N ALA A 123 -7.68 -4.84 -13.00
CA ALA A 123 -7.76 -3.83 -14.06
C ALA A 123 -7.52 -4.44 -15.45
N VAL A 124 -6.52 -5.31 -15.61
CA VAL A 124 -6.23 -5.99 -16.88
C VAL A 124 -7.35 -6.93 -17.27
N LEU A 125 -7.89 -7.72 -16.34
CA LEU A 125 -9.03 -8.61 -16.61
C LEU A 125 -10.26 -7.81 -17.07
N MET A 126 -10.54 -6.70 -16.39
CA MET A 126 -11.61 -5.78 -16.79
C MET A 126 -11.37 -5.24 -18.20
N LEU A 127 -10.15 -4.80 -18.51
CA LEU A 127 -9.81 -4.27 -19.83
C LEU A 127 -9.95 -5.33 -20.93
N LEU A 128 -9.58 -6.59 -20.66
CA LEU A 128 -9.79 -7.71 -21.56
C LEU A 128 -11.27 -7.96 -21.83
N VAL A 129 -12.10 -7.95 -20.79
CA VAL A 129 -13.56 -8.05 -20.94
C VAL A 129 -14.07 -6.94 -21.86
N LYS A 130 -13.59 -5.70 -21.66
CA LYS A 130 -14.02 -4.59 -22.50
C LYS A 130 -13.55 -4.72 -23.95
N ALA A 131 -12.32 -5.18 -24.17
CA ALA A 131 -11.79 -5.42 -25.51
C ALA A 131 -12.61 -6.49 -26.24
N VAL A 132 -12.99 -7.57 -25.54
CA VAL A 132 -13.87 -8.61 -26.10
C VAL A 132 -15.25 -8.04 -26.43
N GLN A 133 -15.86 -7.27 -25.53
CA GLN A 133 -17.16 -6.60 -25.79
C GLN A 133 -17.11 -5.76 -27.07
N LEU A 134 -16.12 -4.87 -27.20
CA LEU A 134 -15.90 -4.06 -28.40
C LEU A 134 -15.72 -4.92 -29.65
N ALA A 135 -14.94 -6.01 -29.56
CA ALA A 135 -14.72 -6.92 -30.69
C ALA A 135 -15.98 -7.69 -31.10
N THR A 136 -16.86 -8.03 -30.13
CA THR A 136 -18.13 -8.72 -30.37
C THR A 136 -19.27 -7.80 -30.81
N GLY A 137 -19.04 -6.48 -30.90
CA GLY A 137 -20.04 -5.50 -31.35
C GLY A 137 -21.16 -5.23 -30.35
N HIS A 138 -20.96 -5.57 -29.07
CA HIS A 138 -21.88 -5.29 -27.97
C HIS A 138 -21.26 -4.28 -26.98
#